data_AF-A5CMF4-F1
#
_entry.id   AF-A5CMF4-F1
#
_cell.length_a   1.000
_cell.length_b   1.000
_cell.length_c   1.000
_cell.angle_alpha   90.00
_cell.angle_beta   90.00
_cell.angle_gamma   90.00
#
_symmetry.space_group_name_H-M   'P 1'
#
loop_
_entity.id
_entity.type
_entity.pdbx_description
1 polymer ?
#
loop_
_entity_poly.entity_id
_entity_poly.type
_entity_poly.pdbx_seq_one_letter_code
_entity_poly.pdbx_strand_id
1 'polypeptide(L)'
;MAEISAAEYAKGQSISARRVQAAAAAGVLPARKIAGRWVIDAAEARHDQVGRPLSSRSVRALLARLSGDDAWRAGLSASEASRVIGRLTKLRDAPNAAEVLAAWMRSARPAARSFLVADEDLEDLRADPRLVAGGISDLRSGLSDARELEAHVHVDDLDPIIHEYLLVSGDRPNVLLHVQERPVQRPLPLGELIADLSQHRGPRERAAAAHLLGEVA
;
A
#
# COMPACT_ATOMS: atom_id res chain seq x y z
N MET A 1 -6.24 25.12 -14.95
CA MET A 1 -7.10 23.96 -15.32
C MET A 1 -6.70 23.51 -16.70
N ALA A 2 -6.10 22.33 -16.82
CA ALA A 2 -5.74 21.77 -18.12
C ALA A 2 -6.89 20.87 -18.58
N GLU A 3 -7.76 21.39 -19.44
CA GLU A 3 -8.88 20.62 -19.99
C GLU A 3 -8.45 19.89 -21.25
N ILE A 4 -8.67 18.57 -21.31
CA ILE A 4 -8.34 17.76 -22.49
C ILE A 4 -9.54 16.92 -22.93
N SER A 5 -9.58 16.57 -24.21
CA SER A 5 -10.67 15.74 -24.73
C SER A 5 -10.61 14.32 -24.18
N ALA A 6 -11.77 13.64 -24.14
CA ALA A 6 -11.82 12.22 -23.76
C ALA A 6 -10.93 11.32 -24.64
N ALA A 7 -10.67 11.71 -25.90
CA ALA A 7 -9.80 10.98 -26.82
C ALA A 7 -8.30 11.18 -26.50
N GLU A 8 -7.89 12.40 -26.18
CA GLU A 8 -6.53 12.70 -25.73
C GLU A 8 -6.25 12.10 -24.35
N TYR A 9 -7.23 12.18 -23.44
CA TYR A 9 -7.15 11.51 -22.14
C TYR A 9 -7.02 10.00 -22.31
N ALA A 10 -7.82 9.38 -23.19
CA ALA A 10 -7.74 7.97 -23.51
C ALA A 10 -6.35 7.55 -24.03
N LYS A 11 -5.78 8.35 -24.94
CA LYS A 11 -4.45 8.12 -25.51
C LYS A 11 -3.35 8.24 -24.46
N GLY A 12 -3.40 9.27 -23.61
CA GLY A 12 -2.44 9.46 -22.52
C GLY A 12 -2.52 8.40 -21.42
N GLN A 13 -3.67 7.72 -21.30
CA GLN A 13 -3.93 6.72 -20.26
C GLN A 13 -3.99 5.28 -20.80
N SER A 14 -3.70 5.07 -22.09
CA SER A 14 -3.75 3.76 -22.76
C SER A 14 -5.06 2.97 -22.52
N ILE A 15 -6.19 3.67 -22.48
CA ILE A 15 -7.54 3.09 -22.35
C ILE A 15 -8.42 3.50 -23.52
N SER A 16 -9.52 2.78 -23.75
CA SER A 16 -10.43 3.14 -24.85
C SER A 16 -11.21 4.43 -24.55
N ALA A 17 -11.44 5.24 -25.59
CA ALA A 17 -12.27 6.44 -25.49
C ALA A 17 -13.68 6.15 -24.97
N ARG A 18 -14.25 4.98 -25.34
CA ARG A 18 -15.55 4.51 -24.83
C ARG A 18 -15.54 4.35 -23.31
N ARG A 19 -14.45 3.86 -22.72
CA ARG A 19 -14.31 3.67 -21.27
C ARG A 19 -14.17 5.01 -20.55
N VAL A 20 -13.45 5.98 -21.13
CA VAL A 20 -13.36 7.35 -20.62
C VAL A 20 -14.74 8.03 -20.63
N GLN A 21 -15.48 7.90 -21.73
CA GLN A 21 -16.84 8.46 -21.84
C GLN A 21 -17.83 7.82 -20.86
N ALA A 22 -17.74 6.49 -20.65
CA ALA A 22 -18.55 5.80 -19.66
C ALA A 22 -18.24 6.26 -18.23
N ALA A 23 -16.96 6.45 -17.90
CA ALA A 23 -16.54 6.97 -16.59
C ALA A 23 -16.99 8.42 -16.36
N ALA A 24 -16.88 9.27 -17.39
CA ALA A 24 -17.38 10.65 -17.36
C ALA A 24 -18.91 10.70 -17.19
N ALA A 25 -19.65 9.87 -17.92
CA ALA A 25 -21.10 9.78 -17.80
C ALA A 25 -21.57 9.24 -16.43
N ALA A 26 -20.77 8.38 -15.81
CA ALA A 26 -21.03 7.84 -14.47
C ALA A 26 -20.59 8.79 -13.34
N GLY A 27 -20.03 9.95 -13.65
CA GLY A 27 -19.51 10.92 -12.66
C GLY A 27 -18.25 10.44 -11.92
N VAL A 28 -17.58 9.40 -12.43
CA VAL A 28 -16.36 8.81 -11.85
C VAL A 28 -15.10 9.55 -12.29
N LEU A 29 -15.20 10.35 -13.34
CA LEU A 29 -14.11 11.14 -13.89
C LEU A 29 -14.57 12.61 -13.93
N PRO A 30 -13.79 13.57 -13.40
CA PRO A 30 -14.15 14.98 -13.39
C PRO A 30 -14.18 15.48 -14.83
N ALA A 31 -15.41 15.59 -15.35
CA ALA A 31 -15.66 15.81 -16.75
C ALA A 31 -16.93 16.62 -16.95
N ARG A 32 -16.93 17.48 -17.96
CA ARG A 32 -18.09 18.25 -18.38
C ARG A 32 -18.38 18.03 -19.85
N LYS A 33 -19.67 18.11 -20.20
CA LYS A 33 -20.10 17.97 -21.59
C LYS A 33 -20.22 19.35 -22.22
N ILE A 34 -19.34 19.64 -23.19
CA ILE A 34 -19.32 20.91 -23.95
C ILE A 34 -19.61 20.59 -25.41
N ALA A 35 -20.64 21.22 -25.98
CA ALA A 35 -21.03 21.04 -27.38
C ALA A 35 -21.12 19.54 -27.80
N GLY A 36 -21.69 18.71 -26.92
CA GLY A 36 -21.86 17.28 -27.17
C GLY A 36 -20.61 16.40 -26.95
N ARG A 37 -19.45 16.99 -26.63
CA ARG A 37 -18.19 16.27 -26.39
C ARG A 37 -17.83 16.29 -24.90
N TRP A 38 -17.25 15.20 -24.42
CA TRP A 38 -16.71 15.11 -23.07
C TRP A 38 -15.34 15.76 -23.00
N VAL A 39 -15.21 16.72 -22.09
CA VAL A 39 -13.97 17.41 -21.74
C VAL A 39 -13.62 17.03 -20.32
N ILE A 40 -12.39 16.55 -20.11
CA ILE A 40 -11.88 16.06 -18.84
C ILE A 40 -11.03 17.17 -18.22
N ASP A 41 -11.25 17.47 -16.94
CA ASP A 41 -10.27 18.25 -16.18
C ASP A 41 -9.07 17.35 -15.87
N ALA A 42 -7.96 17.53 -16.60
CA ALA A 42 -6.79 16.68 -16.45
C ALA A 42 -6.08 16.88 -15.11
N ALA A 43 -6.22 18.04 -14.47
CA ALA A 43 -5.60 18.30 -13.18
C ALA A 43 -6.35 17.54 -12.08
N GLU A 44 -7.68 17.59 -12.09
CA GLU A 44 -8.53 16.87 -11.13
C GLU A 44 -8.55 15.36 -11.42
N ALA A 45 -8.58 14.96 -12.69
CA ALA A 45 -8.49 13.55 -13.07
C ALA A 45 -7.15 12.91 -12.70
N ARG A 46 -6.05 13.67 -12.65
CA ARG A 46 -4.75 13.20 -12.13
C ARG A 46 -4.80 12.96 -10.61
N HIS A 47 -5.58 13.76 -9.87
CA HIS A 47 -5.84 13.49 -8.46
C HIS A 47 -6.61 12.17 -8.25
N ASP A 48 -7.55 11.85 -9.15
CA ASP A 48 -8.25 10.54 -9.14
C ASP A 48 -7.39 9.37 -9.68
N GLN A 49 -6.34 9.66 -10.45
CA GLN A 49 -5.41 8.65 -11.03
C GLN A 49 -4.48 7.98 -10.04
N VAL A 50 -4.44 8.45 -8.80
CA VAL A 50 -3.89 7.70 -7.66
C VAL A 50 -4.60 6.32 -7.58
N GLY A 51 -5.75 6.17 -8.26
CA GLY A 51 -6.26 4.90 -8.77
C GLY A 51 -7.27 4.34 -7.81
N ARG A 52 -8.34 3.71 -8.29
CA ARG A 52 -9.32 3.08 -7.40
C ARG A 52 -8.60 2.07 -6.49
N PRO A 53 -8.91 2.03 -5.18
CA PRO A 53 -8.34 1.01 -4.32
C PRO A 53 -8.61 -0.38 -4.89
N LEU A 54 -7.62 -1.27 -4.76
CA LEU A 54 -7.79 -2.65 -5.15
C LEU A 54 -8.61 -3.39 -4.10
N SER A 55 -9.27 -4.47 -4.52
CA SER A 55 -9.88 -5.39 -3.56
C SER A 55 -8.81 -6.07 -2.70
N SER A 56 -9.16 -6.48 -1.47
CA SER A 56 -8.25 -7.19 -0.57
C SER A 56 -7.64 -8.45 -1.20
N ARG A 57 -8.42 -9.17 -2.02
CA ARG A 57 -7.95 -10.31 -2.81
C ARG A 57 -6.84 -9.93 -3.80
N SER A 58 -7.01 -8.83 -4.53
CA SER A 58 -6.02 -8.38 -5.51
C SER A 58 -4.77 -7.81 -4.85
N VAL A 59 -4.89 -7.17 -3.69
CA VAL A 59 -3.75 -6.72 -2.89
C VAL A 59 -2.95 -7.92 -2.39
N ARG A 60 -3.62 -8.91 -1.78
CA ARG A 60 -2.97 -10.15 -1.30
C ARG A 60 -2.18 -10.85 -2.40
N ALA A 61 -2.75 -10.99 -3.60
CA ALA A 61 -2.06 -11.61 -4.72
C ALA A 61 -0.85 -10.80 -5.21
N LEU A 62 -0.96 -9.47 -5.22
CA LEU A 62 0.15 -8.58 -5.57
C LEU A 62 1.29 -8.69 -4.55
N LEU A 63 0.97 -8.70 -3.26
CA LEU A 63 1.96 -8.81 -2.18
C LEU A 63 2.63 -10.17 -2.13
N ALA A 64 1.87 -11.25 -2.30
CA ALA A 64 2.43 -12.60 -2.44
C ALA A 64 3.42 -12.64 -3.62
N ARG A 65 3.03 -12.07 -4.77
CA ARG A 65 3.91 -12.05 -5.94
C ARG A 65 5.18 -11.22 -5.73
N LEU A 66 5.08 -10.05 -5.08
CA LEU A 66 6.24 -9.22 -4.70
C LEU A 66 7.15 -9.93 -3.69
N SER A 67 6.59 -10.83 -2.88
CA SER A 67 7.34 -11.67 -1.94
C SER A 67 7.99 -12.89 -2.60
N GLY A 68 7.82 -13.09 -3.90
CA GLY A 68 8.30 -14.29 -4.60
C GLY A 68 7.52 -15.56 -4.27
N ASP A 69 6.32 -15.45 -3.67
CA ASP A 69 5.48 -16.61 -3.34
C ASP A 69 4.83 -17.17 -4.61
N ASP A 70 5.21 -18.38 -5.01
CA ASP A 70 4.69 -19.08 -6.19
C ASP A 70 3.18 -19.38 -6.10
N ALA A 71 2.62 -19.41 -4.88
CA ALA A 71 1.20 -19.62 -4.65
C ALA A 71 0.35 -18.35 -4.88
N TRP A 72 0.93 -17.22 -5.32
CA TRP A 72 0.20 -15.96 -5.55
C TRP A 72 -0.99 -16.09 -6.52
N ARG A 73 -0.95 -17.08 -7.44
CA ARG A 73 -2.03 -17.38 -8.39
C ARG A 73 -3.15 -18.24 -7.81
N ALA A 74 -2.97 -18.81 -6.62
CA ALA A 74 -3.89 -19.77 -6.05
C ALA A 74 -5.32 -19.19 -5.96
N GLY A 75 -6.25 -19.86 -6.64
CA GLY A 75 -7.65 -19.45 -6.72
C GLY A 75 -7.96 -18.27 -7.65
N LEU A 76 -6.98 -17.64 -8.32
CA LEU A 76 -7.24 -16.57 -9.28
C LEU A 76 -7.63 -17.14 -10.65
N SER A 77 -8.55 -16.45 -11.33
CA SER A 77 -8.77 -16.65 -12.76
C SER A 77 -7.57 -16.15 -13.58
N ALA A 78 -7.43 -16.61 -14.82
CA ALA A 78 -6.39 -16.14 -15.74
C ALA A 78 -6.45 -14.61 -15.96
N SER A 79 -7.65 -14.03 -16.01
CA SER A 79 -7.83 -12.58 -16.14
C SER A 79 -7.34 -11.82 -14.91
N GLU A 80 -7.63 -12.32 -13.70
CA GLU A 80 -7.13 -11.71 -12.46
C GLU A 80 -5.61 -11.83 -12.35
N ALA A 81 -5.05 -12.99 -12.68
CA ALA A 81 -3.60 -13.19 -12.70
C ALA A 81 -2.92 -12.23 -13.69
N SER A 82 -3.47 -12.08 -14.90
CA SER A 82 -2.98 -11.12 -15.89
C SER A 82 -3.01 -9.68 -15.36
N ARG A 83 -4.07 -9.28 -14.63
CA ARG A 83 -4.14 -7.95 -14.01
C ARG A 83 -3.09 -7.75 -12.90
N VAL A 84 -2.74 -8.78 -12.14
CA VAL A 84 -1.64 -8.69 -11.14
C VAL A 84 -0.31 -8.47 -11.85
N ILE A 85 -0.02 -9.22 -12.91
CA ILE A 85 1.20 -9.03 -13.72
C ILE A 85 1.24 -7.62 -14.33
N GLY A 86 0.16 -7.15 -14.95
CA GLY A 86 0.12 -5.80 -15.52
C GLY A 86 0.30 -4.69 -14.46
N ARG A 87 -0.09 -4.93 -13.21
CA ARG A 87 0.15 -3.99 -12.10
C ARG A 87 1.60 -3.97 -11.67
N LEU A 88 2.29 -5.11 -11.64
CA LEU A 88 3.73 -5.15 -11.40
C LEU A 88 4.50 -4.39 -12.46
N THR A 89 4.19 -4.62 -13.73
CA THR A 89 4.78 -3.84 -14.84
C THR A 89 4.54 -2.34 -14.63
N LYS A 90 3.32 -1.95 -14.25
CA LYS A 90 3.02 -0.55 -13.94
C LYS A 90 3.82 0.00 -12.74
N LEU A 91 4.04 -0.79 -11.69
CA LEU A 91 4.86 -0.35 -10.55
C LEU A 91 6.31 -0.16 -10.97
N ARG A 92 6.87 -1.11 -11.71
CA ARG A 92 8.25 -1.05 -12.21
C ARG A 92 8.51 0.17 -13.10
N ASP A 93 7.54 0.48 -13.96
CA ASP A 93 7.69 1.57 -14.93
C ASP A 93 7.27 2.95 -14.34
N ALA A 94 6.72 2.99 -13.12
CA ALA A 94 6.24 4.21 -12.49
C ALA A 94 7.38 4.95 -11.75
N PRO A 95 7.62 6.25 -12.04
CA PRO A 95 8.60 7.04 -11.29
C PRO A 95 8.21 7.24 -9.82
N ASN A 96 6.94 6.99 -9.48
CA ASN A 96 6.37 7.10 -8.15
C ASN A 96 5.71 5.80 -7.68
N ALA A 97 6.39 4.67 -7.90
CA ALA A 97 5.89 3.32 -7.60
C ALA A 97 5.32 3.16 -6.17
N ALA A 98 6.01 3.68 -5.15
CA ALA A 98 5.57 3.60 -3.75
C ALA A 98 4.21 4.29 -3.53
N GLU A 99 4.00 5.46 -4.13
CA GLU A 99 2.76 6.23 -4.00
C GLU A 99 1.59 5.53 -4.72
N VAL A 100 1.87 4.97 -5.90
CA VAL A 100 0.90 4.15 -6.64
C VAL A 100 0.51 2.92 -5.83
N LEU A 101 1.47 2.26 -5.19
CA LEU A 101 1.22 1.09 -4.36
C LEU A 101 0.38 1.43 -3.12
N ALA A 102 0.77 2.46 -2.38
CA ALA A 102 0.06 2.96 -1.21
C ALA A 102 -1.40 3.26 -1.53
N ALA A 103 -1.62 3.92 -2.67
CA ALA A 103 -2.94 4.23 -3.15
C ALA A 103 -3.78 2.99 -3.44
N TRP A 104 -3.23 1.99 -4.12
CA TRP A 104 -3.93 0.74 -4.39
C TRP A 104 -4.33 0.00 -3.12
N MET A 105 -3.57 0.17 -2.03
CA MET A 105 -3.78 -0.55 -0.77
C MET A 105 -4.72 0.16 0.22
N ARG A 106 -5.03 1.44 -0.01
CA ARG A 106 -5.69 2.31 0.99
C ARG A 106 -7.01 1.80 1.58
N SER A 107 -7.74 0.92 0.89
CA SER A 107 -8.98 0.31 1.41
C SER A 107 -8.84 -1.16 1.81
N ALA A 108 -7.74 -1.79 1.43
CA ALA A 108 -7.55 -3.24 1.58
C ALA A 108 -6.72 -3.57 2.83
N ARG A 109 -5.90 -2.63 3.29
CA ARG A 109 -5.11 -2.75 4.51
C ARG A 109 -5.61 -1.75 5.55
N PRO A 110 -6.05 -2.22 6.74
CA PRO A 110 -6.29 -1.34 7.88
C PRO A 110 -5.03 -0.55 8.21
N ALA A 111 -5.20 0.65 8.77
CA ALA A 111 -4.08 1.40 9.31
C ALA A 111 -3.48 0.66 10.52
N ALA A 112 -2.17 0.78 10.72
CA ALA A 112 -1.51 0.32 11.93
C ALA A 112 -2.12 1.02 13.16
N ARG A 113 -2.21 0.29 14.27
CA ARG A 113 -2.63 0.85 15.55
C ARG A 113 -1.42 1.53 16.21
N SER A 114 -1.61 2.78 16.60
CA SER A 114 -0.57 3.61 17.18
C SER A 114 -0.61 3.55 18.71
N PHE A 115 0.55 3.28 19.30
CA PHE A 115 0.74 3.18 20.74
C PHE A 115 2.00 3.92 21.19
N LEU A 116 2.00 4.26 22.47
CA LEU A 116 3.14 4.75 23.22
C LEU A 116 3.53 3.68 24.24
N VAL A 117 4.82 3.41 24.33
CA VAL A 117 5.46 2.62 25.39
C VAL A 117 6.60 3.43 26.00
N ALA A 118 6.96 3.15 27.25
CA ALA A 118 8.14 3.77 27.86
C ALA A 118 9.41 3.33 27.12
N ASP A 119 10.38 4.25 26.99
CA ASP A 119 11.64 3.98 26.27
C ASP A 119 12.42 2.79 26.86
N GLU A 120 12.27 2.55 28.17
CA GLU A 120 12.90 1.43 28.88
C GLU A 120 12.32 0.06 28.50
N ASP A 121 11.04 0.00 28.16
CA ASP A 121 10.34 -1.23 27.77
C ASP A 121 10.39 -1.48 26.25
N LEU A 122 10.82 -0.49 25.46
CA LEU A 122 10.78 -0.57 23.99
C LEU A 122 11.69 -1.67 23.43
N GLU A 123 12.87 -1.88 24.02
CA GLU A 123 13.79 -2.94 23.58
C GLU A 123 13.24 -4.32 23.93
N ASP A 124 12.65 -4.47 25.11
CA ASP A 124 12.01 -5.72 25.54
C ASP A 124 10.79 -6.03 24.67
N LEU A 125 10.00 -5.02 24.29
CA LEU A 125 8.89 -5.16 23.35
C LEU A 125 9.40 -5.55 21.96
N ARG A 126 10.49 -4.94 21.48
CA ARG A 126 11.10 -5.27 20.19
C ARG A 126 11.59 -6.72 20.12
N ALA A 127 12.03 -7.28 21.25
CA ALA A 127 12.45 -8.67 21.39
C ALA A 127 11.28 -9.66 21.56
N ASP A 128 10.04 -9.18 21.71
CA ASP A 128 8.89 -10.03 21.99
C ASP A 128 8.63 -11.04 20.85
N PRO A 129 8.59 -12.35 21.17
CA PRO A 129 8.46 -13.38 20.16
C PRO A 129 7.03 -13.51 19.60
N ARG A 130 6.07 -12.65 19.93
CA ARG A 130 4.76 -12.54 19.25
C ARG A 130 4.80 -11.49 18.14
N LEU A 131 5.77 -10.58 18.19
CA LEU A 131 5.95 -9.54 17.18
C LEU A 131 6.85 -10.00 16.03
N VAL A 132 6.58 -9.43 14.86
CA VAL A 132 7.44 -9.54 13.68
C VAL A 132 7.76 -8.14 13.20
N ALA A 133 9.05 -7.79 13.16
CA ALA A 133 9.49 -6.50 12.66
C ALA A 133 8.95 -6.24 11.24
N GLY A 134 8.44 -5.03 11.03
CA GLY A 134 7.94 -4.55 9.74
C GLY A 134 8.40 -3.12 9.49
N GLY A 135 8.01 -2.58 8.33
CA GLY A 135 8.33 -1.21 7.90
C GLY A 135 9.71 -0.70 8.35
N ILE A 136 9.73 0.36 9.17
CA ILE A 136 10.97 1.03 9.62
C ILE A 136 11.84 0.20 10.58
N SER A 137 11.29 -0.85 11.20
CA SER A 137 12.03 -1.71 12.14
C SER A 137 12.54 -3.00 11.50
N ASP A 138 12.12 -3.32 10.27
CA ASP A 138 12.70 -4.43 9.52
C ASP A 138 14.08 -4.03 8.98
N LEU A 139 15.11 -4.84 9.25
CA LEU A 139 16.49 -4.57 8.82
C LEU A 139 16.62 -4.39 7.30
N ARG A 140 15.77 -5.06 6.50
CA ARG A 140 15.78 -4.95 5.04
C ARG A 140 15.29 -3.59 4.54
N SER A 141 14.63 -2.79 5.37
CA SER A 141 14.27 -1.42 5.02
C SER A 141 15.50 -0.50 4.89
N GLY A 142 16.63 -0.87 5.52
CA GLY A 142 17.78 0.01 5.67
C GLY A 142 17.51 1.22 6.57
N LEU A 143 16.36 1.26 7.24
CA LEU A 143 15.98 2.25 8.23
C LEU A 143 16.23 1.63 9.60
N SER A 144 16.76 2.44 10.52
CA SER A 144 16.91 2.06 11.91
C SER A 144 16.62 3.30 12.73
N ASP A 145 15.57 3.22 13.53
CA ASP A 145 15.28 4.18 14.58
C ASP A 145 15.10 3.41 15.89
N ALA A 146 16.07 3.54 16.79
CA ALA A 146 16.03 2.85 18.08
C ALA A 146 14.85 3.31 18.96
N ARG A 147 14.29 4.49 18.68
CA ARG A 147 13.19 5.08 19.45
C ARG A 147 11.81 4.73 18.91
N GLU A 148 11.73 4.03 17.79
CA GLU A 148 10.45 3.62 17.21
C GLU A 148 10.42 2.10 16.98
N LEU A 149 9.20 1.55 17.01
CA LEU A 149 8.94 0.16 16.69
C LEU A 149 7.74 0.07 15.74
N GLU A 150 7.97 -0.51 14.57
CA GLU A 150 6.91 -0.94 13.67
C GLU A 150 6.93 -2.46 13.54
N ALA A 151 5.81 -3.09 13.86
CA ALA A 151 5.73 -4.54 13.90
C ALA A 151 4.34 -5.06 13.50
N HIS A 152 4.30 -6.33 13.13
CA HIS A 152 3.08 -7.09 12.90
C HIS A 152 2.80 -8.00 14.08
N VAL A 153 1.53 -8.13 14.42
CA VAL A 153 1.03 -8.93 15.54
C VAL A 153 -0.22 -9.69 15.13
N HIS A 154 -0.37 -10.92 15.63
CA HIS A 154 -1.62 -11.64 15.47
C HIS A 154 -2.73 -11.01 16.32
N VAL A 155 -3.98 -11.03 15.86
CA VAL A 155 -5.11 -10.42 16.58
C VAL A 155 -5.26 -10.95 18.01
N ASP A 156 -5.03 -12.25 18.22
CA ASP A 156 -5.15 -12.89 19.55
C ASP A 156 -4.04 -12.47 20.53
N ASP A 157 -2.90 -11.99 20.03
CA ASP A 157 -1.74 -11.57 20.84
C ASP A 157 -1.77 -10.07 21.17
N LEU A 158 -2.62 -9.29 20.50
CA LEU A 158 -2.63 -7.84 20.62
C LEU A 158 -2.99 -7.35 22.03
N ASP A 159 -4.12 -7.82 22.58
CA ASP A 159 -4.56 -7.41 23.92
C ASP A 159 -3.58 -7.86 25.02
N PRO A 160 -3.05 -9.11 25.00
CA PRO A 160 -1.95 -9.51 25.88
C PRO A 160 -0.75 -8.56 25.83
N ILE A 161 -0.26 -8.19 24.63
CA ILE A 161 0.87 -7.28 24.47
C ILE A 161 0.55 -5.89 25.02
N ILE A 162 -0.66 -5.37 24.75
CA ILE A 162 -1.09 -4.07 25.27
C ILE A 162 -1.05 -4.06 26.80
N HIS A 163 -1.52 -5.13 27.45
CA HIS A 163 -1.55 -5.23 28.91
C HIS A 163 -0.17 -5.46 29.52
N GLU A 164 0.67 -6.28 28.90
CA GLU A 164 1.99 -6.63 29.42
C GLU A 164 2.97 -5.47 29.34
N TYR A 165 2.95 -4.72 28.23
CA TYR A 165 3.83 -3.55 28.00
C TYR A 165 3.15 -2.21 28.27
N LEU A 166 1.95 -2.22 28.88
CA LEU A 166 1.20 -1.02 29.25
C LEU A 166 1.03 -0.03 28.08
N LEU A 167 0.77 -0.53 26.87
CA LEU A 167 0.69 0.28 25.66
C LEU A 167 -0.47 1.27 25.73
N VAL A 168 -0.17 2.55 25.51
CA VAL A 168 -1.17 3.64 25.59
C VAL A 168 -1.42 4.22 24.21
N SER A 169 -2.69 4.32 23.78
CA SER A 169 -3.01 5.08 22.57
C SER A 169 -2.86 6.58 22.82
N GLY A 170 -2.21 7.31 21.92
CA GLY A 170 -2.01 8.76 22.07
C GLY A 170 -1.40 9.45 20.86
N ASP A 171 -1.23 10.78 20.96
CA ASP A 171 -0.89 11.67 19.84
C ASP A 171 0.58 11.61 19.40
N ARG A 172 1.47 11.03 20.23
CA ARG A 172 2.90 10.87 19.93
C ARG A 172 3.31 9.41 20.11
N PRO A 173 2.84 8.50 19.23
CA PRO A 173 3.18 7.09 19.33
C PRO A 173 4.64 6.84 18.97
N ASN A 174 5.29 5.91 19.67
CA ASN A 174 6.58 5.33 19.29
C ASN A 174 6.44 3.86 18.86
N VAL A 175 5.22 3.31 18.85
CA VAL A 175 4.92 1.94 18.42
C VAL A 175 3.78 1.95 17.39
N LEU A 176 3.99 1.28 16.26
CA LEU A 176 3.00 1.01 15.22
C LEU A 176 2.79 -0.49 15.08
N LEU A 177 1.59 -0.97 15.40
CA LEU A 177 1.23 -2.39 15.30
C LEU A 177 0.26 -2.66 14.15
N HIS A 178 0.72 -3.42 13.17
CA HIS A 178 -0.10 -3.98 12.10
C HIS A 178 -0.76 -5.28 12.58
N VAL A 179 -2.09 -5.26 12.70
CA VAL A 179 -2.84 -6.41 13.24
C VAL A 179 -3.23 -7.35 12.09
N GLN A 180 -2.90 -8.64 12.24
CA GLN A 180 -3.25 -9.67 11.27
C GLN A 180 -4.20 -10.72 11.86
N GLU A 181 -5.21 -11.10 11.08
CA GLU A 181 -6.11 -12.23 11.40
C GLU A 181 -5.50 -13.61 11.12
N ARG A 182 -4.38 -13.65 10.40
CA ARG A 182 -3.66 -14.88 10.06
C ARG A 182 -2.29 -14.86 10.73
N PRO A 183 -1.70 -16.03 11.02
CA PRO A 183 -0.36 -16.10 11.57
C PRO A 183 0.62 -15.29 10.73
N VAL A 184 1.36 -14.40 11.40
CA VAL A 184 2.36 -13.54 10.77
C VAL A 184 3.59 -14.38 10.43
N GLN A 185 4.00 -14.41 9.17
CA GLN A 185 5.18 -15.16 8.74
C GLN A 185 6.47 -14.49 9.23
N ARG A 186 7.49 -15.31 9.53
CA ARG A 186 8.83 -14.87 9.93
C ARG A 186 9.91 -15.44 9.01
N PRO A 187 10.78 -14.60 8.41
CA PRO A 187 10.70 -13.13 8.41
C PRO A 187 9.44 -12.62 7.70
N LEU A 188 9.10 -11.34 7.88
CA LEU A 188 7.96 -10.73 7.21
C LEU A 188 8.08 -10.90 5.68
N PRO A 189 7.01 -11.27 4.95
CA PRO A 189 7.10 -11.36 3.49
C PRO A 189 7.47 -10.01 2.89
N LEU A 190 8.36 -10.00 1.89
CA LEU A 190 8.92 -8.76 1.34
C LEU A 190 7.85 -7.82 0.77
N GLY A 191 6.78 -8.37 0.19
CA GLY A 191 5.65 -7.57 -0.27
C GLY A 191 4.95 -6.82 0.88
N GLU A 192 4.81 -7.43 2.05
CA GLU A 192 4.23 -6.76 3.22
C GLU A 192 5.15 -5.64 3.73
N LEU A 193 6.47 -5.88 3.79
CA LEU A 193 7.45 -4.85 4.13
C LEU A 193 7.38 -3.64 3.18
N ILE A 194 7.37 -3.90 1.87
CA ILE A 194 7.26 -2.85 0.85
C ILE A 194 5.94 -2.06 1.03
N ALA A 195 4.84 -2.74 1.37
CA ALA A 195 3.56 -2.10 1.62
C ALA A 195 3.59 -1.21 2.86
N ASP A 196 4.16 -1.68 3.97
CA ASP A 196 4.31 -0.87 5.19
C ASP A 196 5.05 0.43 4.88
N LEU A 197 6.24 0.31 4.25
CA LEU A 197 7.07 1.46 3.85
C LEU A 197 6.35 2.39 2.86
N SER A 198 5.53 1.86 1.96
CA SER A 198 4.77 2.65 1.00
C SER A 198 3.64 3.46 1.66
N GLN A 199 3.05 2.95 2.74
CA GLN A 199 1.96 3.61 3.45
C GLN A 199 2.44 4.80 4.30
N HIS A 200 3.74 4.85 4.62
CA HIS A 200 4.36 6.00 5.27
C HIS A 200 4.35 7.25 4.39
N ARG A 201 4.22 8.41 5.05
CA ARG A 201 4.24 9.71 4.36
C ARG A 201 5.62 10.35 4.27
N GLY A 202 6.60 9.82 4.97
CA GLY A 202 7.95 10.38 4.98
C GLY A 202 8.72 10.05 3.68
N PRO A 203 9.65 10.92 3.27
CA PRO A 203 10.43 10.72 2.05
C PRO A 203 11.42 9.55 2.16
N ARG A 204 11.90 9.22 3.38
CA ARG A 204 12.88 8.16 3.61
C ARG A 204 12.26 6.78 3.38
N GLU A 205 11.07 6.58 3.94
CA GLU A 205 10.31 5.33 3.87
C GLU A 205 9.86 5.06 2.44
N ARG A 206 9.38 6.10 1.73
CA ARG A 206 9.05 5.97 0.30
C ARG A 206 10.26 5.67 -0.58
N ALA A 207 11.42 6.26 -0.27
CA ALA A 207 12.66 5.94 -0.99
C ALA A 207 13.09 4.49 -0.76
N ALA A 208 12.99 4.00 0.49
CA ALA A 208 13.26 2.59 0.82
C ALA A 208 12.26 1.64 0.10
N ALA A 209 10.97 1.97 0.09
CA ALA A 209 9.96 1.21 -0.64
C ALA A 209 10.25 1.15 -2.14
N ALA A 210 10.60 2.29 -2.75
CA ALA A 210 10.93 2.37 -4.17
C ALA A 210 12.20 1.58 -4.52
N HIS A 211 13.21 1.61 -3.64
CA HIS A 211 14.43 0.82 -3.79
C HIS A 211 14.13 -0.68 -3.79
N LEU A 212 13.41 -1.18 -2.77
CA LEU A 212 13.02 -2.58 -2.67
C LEU A 212 12.12 -3.03 -3.83
N LEU A 213 11.18 -2.17 -4.27
CA LEU A 213 10.37 -2.44 -5.45
C LEU A 213 11.23 -2.63 -6.71
N GLY A 214 12.28 -1.84 -6.88
CA GLY A 214 13.21 -1.96 -8.01
C GLY A 214 13.99 -3.28 -8.05
N GLU A 215 14.12 -3.97 -6.92
CA GLU A 215 14.79 -5.28 -6.86
C GLU A 215 13.86 -6.45 -7.23
N VAL A 216 12.53 -6.27 -7.12
CA VAL A 216 11.56 -7.38 -7.22
C VAL A 216 10.48 -7.22 -8.30
N ALA A 217 10.25 -6.02 -8.84
CA ALA A 217 9.22 -5.72 -9.84
C ALA A 217 9.75 -5.82 -11.28
#